data_AF-A0A843M694-F1
#
_entry.id   AF-A0A843M694-F1
#
_cell.length_a   1.000
_cell.length_b   1.000
_cell.length_c   1.000
_cell.angle_alpha   90.00
_cell.angle_beta   90.00
_cell.angle_gamma   90.00
#
_symmetry.space_group_name_H-M   'P 1'
#
loop_
_entity.id
_entity.type
_entity.pdbx_description
1 polymer ?
#
loop_
_entity_poly.entity_id
_entity_poly.type
_entity_poly.pdbx_seq_one_letter_code
_entity_poly.pdbx_strand_id
1 'polypeptide(L)' 'MDDATLLIAKGLANYESLTEYHLQKPVAYLMMIKCDVVARHVSEAYGRPVVKGNLVAFLQRPK' A
#
# COMPACT_ATOMS: atom_id res chain seq x y z
N MET A 1 17.83 1.13 -0.12
CA MET A 1 16.67 1.57 -0.93
C MET A 1 17.08 2.62 -1.95
N ASP A 2 18.29 3.17 -1.85
CA ASP A 2 18.66 4.47 -2.38
C ASP A 2 18.92 4.49 -3.89
N ASP A 3 19.16 3.33 -4.49
CA ASP A 3 19.29 3.18 -5.95
C ASP A 3 18.06 2.56 -6.63
N ALA A 4 17.08 2.07 -5.85
CA ALA A 4 15.87 1.45 -6.42
C ALA A 4 15.07 2.47 -7.24
N THR A 5 14.54 2.08 -8.41
CA THR A 5 13.64 2.94 -9.19
C THR A 5 12.16 2.69 -8.88
N LEU A 6 11.85 1.50 -8.35
CA LEU A 6 10.52 1.07 -7.94
C LEU A 6 10.64 0.10 -6.76
N LEU A 7 9.76 0.25 -5.78
CA LEU A 7 9.61 -0.70 -4.68
C LEU A 7 8.37 -1.55 -4.90
N ILE A 8 8.49 -2.87 -4.73
CA ILE A 8 7.34 -3.80 -4.75
C ILE A 8 7.17 -4.35 -3.34
N ALA A 9 6.22 -3.77 -2.61
CA ALA A 9 5.94 -4.10 -1.22
C ALA A 9 4.86 -5.19 -1.13
N LYS A 10 5.20 -6.30 -0.46
CA LYS A 10 4.30 -7.45 -0.32
C LYS A 10 3.72 -7.54 1.09
N GLY A 11 2.42 -7.81 1.18
CA GLY A 11 1.75 -8.07 2.46
C GLY A 11 1.51 -6.81 3.30
N LEU A 12 0.70 -7.00 4.35
CA LEU A 12 0.20 -5.91 5.20
C LEU A 12 1.28 -5.24 6.03
N ALA A 13 2.21 -6.00 6.61
CA ALA A 13 3.27 -5.42 7.44
C ALA A 13 4.09 -4.39 6.67
N ASN A 14 4.45 -4.69 5.41
CA ASN A 14 5.14 -3.73 4.56
C ASN A 14 4.27 -2.52 4.21
N TYR A 15 2.96 -2.71 4.00
CA TYR A 15 2.06 -1.58 3.78
C TYR A 15 2.01 -0.66 4.99
N GLU A 16 1.71 -1.21 6.17
CA GLU A 16 1.59 -0.45 7.41
C GLU A 16 2.90 0.29 7.71
N SER A 17 4.04 -0.39 7.65
CA SER A 17 5.34 0.24 7.91
C SER A 17 5.70 1.30 6.86
N LEU A 18 5.58 1.02 5.56
CA LEU A 18 6.04 1.95 4.52
C LEU A 18 5.13 3.18 4.39
N THR A 19 3.85 3.08 4.78
CA THR A 19 2.95 4.24 4.80
C THR A 19 3.27 5.28 5.87
N GLU A 20 4.08 4.94 6.88
CA GLU A 20 4.54 5.89 7.89
C GLU A 20 5.71 6.77 7.41
N TYR A 21 6.35 6.40 6.29
CA TYR A 21 7.50 7.12 5.73
C TYR A 21 7.15 7.92 4.48
N HIS A 22 7.82 9.07 4.31
CA HIS A 22 7.79 9.83 3.07
C HIS A 22 8.86 9.30 2.10
N LEU A 23 8.47 8.35 1.27
CA LEU A 23 9.36 7.75 0.27
C LEU A 23 9.40 8.61 -1.00
N GLN A 24 10.61 8.89 -1.49
CA GLN A 24 10.86 9.65 -2.73
C GLN A 24 10.69 8.83 -4.01
N LYS A 25 10.20 7.58 -3.88
CA LYS A 25 10.16 6.58 -4.95
C LYS A 25 8.79 5.95 -5.01
N PRO A 26 8.33 5.52 -6.20
CA PRO A 26 7.06 4.84 -6.31
C PRO A 26 7.08 3.49 -5.58
N VAL A 27 5.95 3.14 -4.96
CA VAL A 27 5.76 1.87 -4.25
C VAL A 27 4.52 1.17 -4.79
N ALA A 28 4.72 -0.03 -5.36
CA ALA A 28 3.64 -0.93 -5.72
C ALA A 28 3.34 -1.86 -4.54
N TYR A 29 2.15 -1.75 -3.97
CA TYR A 29 1.70 -2.63 -2.89
C TYR A 29 0.88 -3.77 -3.46
N LEU A 30 1.23 -5.00 -3.09
CA LEU A 30 0.48 -6.20 -3.44
C LEU A 30 0.21 -6.99 -2.15
N MET A 31 -1.04 -6.99 -1.70
CA MET A 31 -1.41 -7.58 -0.42
C MET A 31 -2.85 -8.08 -0.38
N MET A 32 -3.11 -9.00 0.54
CA MET A 32 -4.45 -9.37 0.96
C MET A 32 -4.84 -8.52 2.17
N ILE A 33 -6.04 -7.96 2.16
CA ILE A 33 -6.59 -7.17 3.26
C ILE A 33 -7.10 -8.10 4.36
N LYS A 34 -6.57 -7.96 5.58
CA LYS A 34 -6.90 -8.84 6.73
C LYS A 34 -7.74 -8.19 7.82
N CYS A 35 -7.84 -6.86 7.85
CA CYS A 35 -8.60 -6.12 8.86
C CYS A 35 -9.32 -4.92 8.25
N ASP A 36 -10.39 -4.48 8.93
CA ASP A 36 -11.24 -3.40 8.44
C ASP A 36 -10.56 -2.03 8.54
N VAL A 37 -9.61 -1.87 9.48
CA VAL A 37 -8.82 -0.64 9.63
C VAL A 37 -8.02 -0.36 8.36
N VAL A 38 -7.26 -1.35 7.88
CA VAL A 38 -6.50 -1.21 6.63
C VAL A 38 -7.44 -1.11 5.43
N ALA A 39 -8.56 -1.85 5.43
CA ALA A 39 -9.56 -1.78 4.35
C ALA A 39 -10.09 -0.34 4.16
N ARG A 40 -10.45 0.33 5.26
CA ARG A 40 -10.90 1.72 5.26
C ARG A 40 -9.81 2.67 4.79
N HIS A 41 -8.60 2.53 5.34
CA HIS A 41 -7.47 3.39 4.96
C HIS A 41 -7.14 3.29 3.46
N VAL A 42 -7.09 2.07 2.90
CA VAL A 42 -6.90 1.85 1.45
C VAL A 42 -8.08 2.42 0.65
N SER A 43 -9.31 2.27 1.14
CA SER A 43 -10.48 2.78 0.42
C SER A 43 -10.46 4.30 0.27
N GLU A 44 -10.10 5.00 1.35
CA GLU A 44 -9.94 6.46 1.37
C GLU A 44 -8.77 6.92 0.49
N ALA A 45 -7.61 6.26 0.61
CA ALA A 45 -6.40 6.64 -0.12
C ALA A 45 -6.51 6.46 -1.64
N TYR A 46 -7.26 5.44 -2.10
CA TYR A 46 -7.35 5.08 -3.52
C TYR A 46 -8.74 5.31 -4.13
N GLY A 47 -9.68 5.91 -3.39
CA GLY A 47 -10.98 6.33 -3.88
C GLY A 47 -11.86 5.19 -4.41
N ARG A 48 -11.69 3.97 -3.90
CA ARG A 48 -12.49 2.80 -4.30
C ARG A 48 -12.83 1.93 -3.09
N PRO A 49 -14.00 1.25 -3.06
CA PRO A 49 -14.33 0.36 -1.96
C PRO A 49 -13.35 -0.82 -1.86
N VAL A 50 -12.78 -1.03 -0.68
CA VAL A 50 -11.94 -2.18 -0.34
C VAL A 50 -12.42 -2.74 1.00
N VAL A 51 -12.56 -4.06 1.07
CA VAL A 51 -13.02 -4.80 2.25
C VAL A 51 -12.05 -5.92 2.63
N LYS A 52 -12.15 -6.41 3.87
CA LYS A 52 -11.42 -7.59 4.33
C LYS A 52 -11.63 -8.78 3.38
N GLY A 53 -10.54 -9.47 3.07
CA GLY A 53 -10.53 -10.58 2.11
C GLY A 53 -10.23 -10.16 0.66
N ASN A 54 -10.25 -8.87 0.32
CA ASN A 54 -9.81 -8.43 -1.00
C ASN A 54 -8.30 -8.66 -1.18
N LEU A 55 -7.95 -9.17 -2.36
CA LEU A 55 -6.59 -9.13 -2.88
C LEU A 55 -6.45 -7.84 -3.68
N VAL A 56 -5.51 -6.97 -3.28
CA VAL A 56 -5.34 -5.65 -3.88
C VAL A 56 -3.94 -5.47 -4.44
N ALA A 57 -3.89 -4.73 -5.54
CA ALA A 57 -2.68 -4.16 -6.10
C ALA A 57 -2.92 -2.67 -6.39
N PHE A 58 -1.99 -1.82 -5.98
CA PHE A 58 -2.01 -0.38 -6.29
C PHE A 58 -0.60 0.20 -6.31
N LEU A 59 -0.41 1.24 -7.11
CA LEU A 59 0.84 1.98 -7.24
C LEU A 59 0.70 3.33 -6.55
N GLN A 60 1.42 3.52 -5.46
CA GLN A 60 1.59 4.82 -4.83
C GLN A 60 2.73 5.56 -5.54
N ARG A 61 2.42 6.74 -6.08
CA ARG A 61 3.44 7.65 -6.62
C ARG A 61 3.95 8.58 -5.52
N PRO A 62 5.23 8.99 -5.55
CA PRO A 62 5.71 10.05 -4.67
C PRO A 62 4.90 11.33 -4.92
N LYS A 63 4.67 12.10 -3.85
CA LYS A 63 4.03 13.42 -3.94
C LYS A 63 4.98 14.43 -4.58
#